data_AF-A0A0R2RZS9-F1
#
_entry.id   AF-A0A0R2RZS9-F1
#
_cell.length_a   1.000
_cell.length_b   1.000
_cell.length_c   1.000
_cell.angle_alpha   90.00
_cell.angle_beta   90.00
_cell.angle_gamma   90.00
#
_symmetry.space_group_name_H-M   'P 1'
#
loop_
_entity.id
_entity.type
_entity.pdbx_description
1 polymer ?
#
loop_
_entity_poly.entity_id
_entity_poly.type
_entity_poly.pdbx_seq_one_letter_code
_entity_poly.pdbx_strand_id
1 'polypeptide(L)'
;MNIQQSTLVFKIGEDNNFSDLNITSEIKHFIADLRGVNLDVAERITNKFITFGQSISAINGSFVIVCEFSFDENLTIVPTLQEAYDYIEMEEMERQLEL
;
A
#
# COMPACT_ATOMS: atom_id res chain seq x y z
N MET A 1 -4.34 18.11 2.39
CA MET A 1 -4.44 16.93 3.29
C MET A 1 -3.02 16.46 3.56
N ASN A 2 -2.65 16.10 4.79
CA ASN A 2 -1.31 15.55 5.02
C ASN A 2 -1.34 14.02 4.87
N ILE A 3 -1.24 13.54 3.63
CA ILE A 3 -1.36 12.11 3.32
C ILE A 3 -0.32 11.26 4.04
N GLN A 4 0.84 11.82 4.39
CA GLN A 4 1.89 11.11 5.12
C GLN A 4 1.48 10.77 6.55
N GLN A 5 0.61 11.57 7.18
CA GLN A 5 0.12 11.30 8.52
C GLN A 5 -0.98 10.24 8.55
N SER A 6 -1.73 10.09 7.45
CA SER A 6 -2.77 9.07 7.30
C SER A 6 -2.31 7.82 6.53
N THR A 7 -1.02 7.74 6.18
CA THR A 7 -0.44 6.61 5.43
C THR A 7 0.56 5.86 6.29
N LEU A 8 0.37 4.55 6.42
CA LEU A 8 1.33 3.67 7.05
C LEU A 8 2.15 2.93 6.00
N VAL A 9 3.47 3.10 6.05
CA VAL A 9 4.42 2.34 5.22
C VAL A 9 4.98 1.19 6.04
N PHE A 10 4.87 -0.03 5.52
CA PHE A 10 5.50 -1.21 6.13
C PHE A 10 6.35 -1.94 5.10
N LYS A 11 7.49 -2.47 5.52
CA LYS A 11 8.40 -3.21 4.65
C LYS A 11 8.21 -4.72 4.86
N ILE A 12 8.14 -5.46 3.76
CA ILE A 12 8.22 -6.92 3.77
C ILE A 12 9.65 -7.32 3.39
N GLY A 13 10.28 -8.16 4.21
CA GLY A 13 11.66 -8.62 4.00
C GLY A 13 11.97 -9.87 4.82
N GLU A 14 13.23 -10.27 4.88
CA GLU A 14 13.67 -11.44 5.66
C GLU A 14 13.36 -11.27 7.16
N ASP A 15 13.57 -10.07 7.69
CA ASP A 15 13.23 -9.68 9.06
C ASP A 15 12.04 -8.71 9.03
N ASN A 16 10.82 -9.24 8.89
CA ASN A 16 9.61 -8.43 8.99
C ASN A 16 9.54 -7.76 10.38
N ASN A 17 9.95 -6.49 10.47
CA ASN A 17 9.89 -5.71 11.70
C ASN A 17 8.68 -4.77 11.67
N PHE A 18 7.63 -5.14 12.39
CA PHE A 18 6.43 -4.33 12.57
C PHE A 18 6.42 -3.56 13.90
N SER A 19 7.49 -3.64 14.69
CA SER A 19 7.55 -3.10 16.05
C SER A 19 7.50 -1.57 16.09
N ASP A 20 7.92 -0.94 14.99
CA ASP A 20 7.99 0.53 14.85
C ASP A 20 6.75 1.11 14.12
N LEU A 21 5.74 0.28 13.84
CA LEU A 21 4.49 0.74 13.22
C LEU A 21 3.66 1.54 14.22
N ASN A 22 3.65 2.86 14.05
CA ASN A 22 2.76 3.74 14.78
C ASN A 22 1.35 3.71 14.16
N ILE A 23 0.55 2.71 14.55
CA ILE A 23 -0.83 2.59 14.10
C ILE A 23 -1.70 3.52 14.95
N THR A 24 -2.10 4.65 14.37
CA THR A 24 -3.08 5.56 14.96
C THR A 24 -4.46 5.33 14.33
N SER A 25 -5.52 5.85 14.96
CA SER A 25 -6.87 5.85 14.38
C SER A 25 -7.00 6.72 13.13
N GLU A 26 -5.96 7.49 12.78
CA GLU A 26 -5.92 8.38 11.61
C GLU A 26 -5.35 7.68 10.38
N ILE A 27 -4.76 6.50 10.54
CA ILE A 27 -4.25 5.71 9.42
C ILE A 27 -5.41 5.17 8.58
N LYS A 28 -5.37 5.51 7.30
CA LYS A 28 -6.38 5.17 6.31
C LYS A 28 -5.76 4.51 5.07
N HIS A 29 -4.53 4.88 4.73
CA HIS A 29 -3.81 4.36 3.57
C HIS A 29 -2.62 3.52 3.99
N PHE A 30 -2.23 2.59 3.13
CA PHE A 30 -1.20 1.62 3.41
C PHE A 30 -0.28 1.47 2.21
N ILE A 31 1.02 1.49 2.45
CA ILE A 31 2.04 1.19 1.44
C ILE A 31 2.84 -0.02 1.90
N ALA A 32 2.83 -1.08 1.10
CA ALA A 32 3.70 -2.24 1.29
C ALA A 32 4.98 -2.06 0.47
N ASP A 33 6.12 -1.87 1.13
CA ASP A 33 7.43 -1.80 0.47
C ASP A 33 8.02 -3.22 0.32
N LEU A 34 8.01 -3.71 -0.92
CA LEU A 34 8.50 -5.04 -1.32
C LEU A 34 9.83 -4.95 -2.06
N ARG A 35 10.53 -3.81 -2.03
CA ARG A 35 11.84 -3.70 -2.69
C ARG A 35 12.83 -4.69 -2.07
N GLY A 36 13.44 -5.52 -2.92
CA GLY A 36 14.33 -6.60 -2.51
C GLY A 36 13.62 -7.94 -2.20
N VAL A 37 12.30 -8.00 -2.32
CA VAL A 37 11.54 -9.27 -2.27
C VAL A 37 11.59 -9.94 -3.64
N ASN A 38 11.80 -11.26 -3.69
CA ASN A 38 11.80 -12.01 -4.94
C ASN A 38 10.36 -12.34 -5.41
N LEU A 39 10.22 -12.70 -6.69
CA LEU A 39 8.92 -12.99 -7.31
C LEU A 39 8.18 -14.13 -6.59
N ASP A 40 8.86 -15.21 -6.21
CA ASP A 40 8.25 -16.36 -5.53
C ASP A 40 7.59 -15.96 -4.19
N VAL A 41 8.20 -15.04 -3.44
CA VAL A 41 7.64 -14.53 -2.19
C VAL A 41 6.47 -13.58 -2.46
N ALA A 42 6.60 -12.71 -3.46
CA ALA A 42 5.53 -11.81 -3.88
C ALA A 42 4.25 -12.59 -4.29
N GLU A 43 4.40 -13.63 -5.12
CA GLU A 43 3.29 -14.48 -5.54
C GLU A 43 2.62 -15.22 -4.37
N ARG A 44 3.38 -15.62 -3.35
CA ARG A 44 2.85 -16.29 -2.15
C ARG A 44 1.99 -15.38 -1.28
N ILE A 45 2.23 -14.06 -1.32
CA ILE A 45 1.48 -13.08 -0.51
C ILE A 45 0.36 -12.39 -1.29
N THR A 46 0.30 -12.55 -2.62
CA THR A 46 -0.71 -11.95 -3.52
C THR A 46 -2.13 -12.06 -2.98
N ASN A 47 -2.62 -13.25 -2.68
CA ASN A 47 -4.01 -13.44 -2.21
C ASN A 47 -4.30 -12.71 -0.88
N LYS A 48 -3.30 -12.63 0.02
CA LYS A 48 -3.43 -11.87 1.27
C LYS A 48 -3.50 -10.38 1.00
N PHE A 49 -2.68 -9.90 0.06
CA PHE A 49 -2.64 -8.50 -0.34
C PHE A 49 -3.91 -8.06 -1.08
N ILE A 50 -4.48 -8.91 -1.94
CA ILE A 50 -5.77 -8.64 -2.59
C ILE A 50 -6.86 -8.49 -1.53
N THR A 51 -6.93 -9.44 -0.58
CA THR A 51 -7.93 -9.40 0.50
C THR A 51 -7.75 -8.15 1.38
N PHE A 52 -6.49 -7.81 1.71
CA PHE A 52 -6.18 -6.62 2.47
C PHE A 52 -6.57 -5.35 1.72
N GLY A 53 -6.18 -5.21 0.45
CA GLY A 53 -6.55 -4.06 -0.38
C GLY A 53 -8.06 -3.85 -0.48
N GLN A 54 -8.84 -4.93 -0.64
CA GLN A 54 -10.30 -4.86 -0.59
C GLN A 54 -10.83 -4.33 0.75
N SER A 55 -10.25 -4.76 1.88
CA SER A 55 -10.65 -4.29 3.21
C SER A 55 -10.34 -2.80 3.42
N ILE A 56 -9.22 -2.31 2.85
CA ILE A 56 -8.82 -0.90 2.92
C ILE A 56 -9.70 -0.04 2.02
N SER A 57 -10.02 -0.51 0.80
CA SER A 57 -10.95 0.17 -0.10
C SER A 57 -12.35 0.32 0.52
N ALA A 58 -12.84 -0.68 1.26
CA ALA A 58 -14.14 -0.64 1.95
C ALA A 58 -14.25 0.47 3.02
N ILE A 59 -13.12 0.99 3.51
CA ILE A 59 -13.05 2.14 4.45
C ILE A 59 -12.59 3.43 3.75
N ASN A 60 -12.75 3.49 2.42
CA ASN A 60 -12.31 4.58 1.53
C ASN A 60 -10.79 4.83 1.55
N GLY A 61 -9.99 3.88 2.02
CA GLY A 61 -8.53 3.95 2.03
C GLY A 61 -7.91 3.41 0.74
N SER A 62 -6.61 3.60 0.63
CA SER A 62 -5.80 3.13 -0.51
C SER A 62 -4.76 2.14 -0.04
N PHE A 63 -4.55 1.06 -0.80
CA PHE A 63 -3.46 0.13 -0.57
C PHE A 63 -2.59 0.02 -1.82
N VAL A 64 -1.31 0.40 -1.69
CA VAL A 64 -0.36 0.44 -2.80
C VAL A 64 0.88 -0.39 -2.45
N ILE A 65 1.45 -1.06 -3.44
CA ILE A 65 2.63 -1.90 -3.28
C ILE A 65 3.79 -1.26 -4.05
N VAL A 66 4.94 -1.11 -3.39
CA VAL A 66 6.18 -0.66 -4.01
C VAL A 66 7.01 -1.88 -4.39
N CYS A 67 7.13 -2.17 -5.67
CA CYS A 67 7.89 -3.31 -6.20
C CYS A 67 8.46 -3.01 -7.59
N GLU A 68 9.63 -3.57 -7.90
CA GLU A 68 10.33 -3.37 -9.19
C GLU A 68 9.69 -4.15 -10.35
N PHE A 69 8.79 -5.08 -10.05
CA PHE A 69 8.06 -5.89 -11.00
C PHE A 69 6.58 -5.93 -10.65
N SER A 70 5.73 -6.02 -11.67
CA SER A 70 4.32 -6.33 -11.49
C SER A 70 4.12 -7.85 -11.45
N PHE A 71 3.26 -8.32 -10.55
CA PHE A 71 2.98 -9.74 -10.34
C PHE A 71 1.49 -10.07 -10.22
N ASP A 72 0.61 -9.07 -10.17
CA ASP A 72 -0.85 -9.26 -10.17
C ASP A 72 -1.55 -8.00 -10.69
N GLU A 73 -2.60 -8.16 -11.50
CA GLU A 73 -3.35 -7.05 -12.11
C GLU A 73 -4.42 -6.45 -11.17
N ASN A 74 -4.82 -7.17 -10.13
CA ASN A 74 -5.79 -6.71 -9.12
C ASN A 74 -5.11 -5.89 -8.01
N LEU A 75 -3.80 -5.72 -8.09
CA LEU A 75 -3.00 -4.99 -7.12
C LEU A 75 -2.45 -3.71 -7.76
N THR A 76 -2.54 -2.60 -7.04
CA THR A 76 -1.85 -1.37 -7.42
C THR A 76 -0.37 -1.50 -7.07
N ILE A 77 0.45 -1.79 -8.08
CA ILE A 77 1.90 -1.96 -7.94
C ILE A 77 2.61 -0.82 -8.68
N VAL A 78 3.49 -0.12 -7.98
CA VAL A 78 4.29 0.98 -8.50
C VAL A 78 5.78 0.78 -8.17
N PRO A 79 6.71 1.29 -8.98
CA PRO A 79 8.16 1.11 -8.77
C PRO A 79 8.72 1.90 -7.59
N THR A 80 8.11 3.02 -7.19
CA THR A 80 8.71 3.91 -6.18
C THR A 80 7.73 4.30 -5.06
N LEU A 81 8.30 4.62 -3.89
CA LEU A 81 7.51 5.14 -2.77
C LEU A 81 6.87 6.50 -3.10
N GLN A 82 7.54 7.31 -3.94
CA GLN A 82 6.97 8.58 -4.41
C GLN A 82 5.72 8.33 -5.25
N GLU A 83 5.78 7.42 -6.23
CA GLU A 83 4.61 7.08 -7.04
C GLU A 83 3.46 6.49 -6.21
N ALA A 84 3.79 5.77 -5.13
CA ALA A 84 2.76 5.26 -4.21
C ALA A 84 2.03 6.41 -3.49
N TYR A 85 2.76 7.44 -3.05
CA TYR A 85 2.15 8.64 -2.49
C TYR A 85 1.35 9.42 -3.53
N ASP A 86 1.91 9.61 -4.74
CA ASP A 86 1.25 10.33 -5.83
C ASP A 86 -0.08 9.65 -6.22
N TYR A 87 -0.11 8.31 -6.26
CA TYR A 87 -1.33 7.53 -6.52
C TYR A 87 -2.38 7.75 -5.43
N ILE A 88 -1.98 7.66 -4.15
CA ILE A 88 -2.89 7.88 -3.01
C ILE A 88 -3.44 9.30 -3.04
N GLU A 89 -2.61 10.30 -3.35
CA GLU A 89 -3.03 11.69 -3.45
C GLU A 89 -4.08 11.88 -4.55
N MET A 90 -3.83 11.32 -5.74
CA MET A 90 -4.76 11.37 -6.86
C MET A 90 -6.10 10.71 -6.51
N GLU A 91 -6.09 9.51 -5.95
CA GLU A 91 -7.30 8.81 -5.52
C GLU A 91 -8.09 9.58 -4.45
N GLU A 92 -7.42 10.23 -3.49
CA GLU A 92 -8.10 11.09 -2.50
C GLU A 92 -8.74 12.32 -3.16
N MET A 93 -8.09 12.92 -4.16
CA MET A 93 -8.69 14.03 -4.93
C MET A 93 -9.91 13.56 -5.72
N GLU A 94 -9.83 12.40 -6.38
CA GLU A 94 -10.95 11.80 -7.12
C GLU A 94 -12.14 11.53 -6.19
N ARG A 95 -11.89 10.90 -5.03
CA ARG A 95 -12.92 10.68 -4.01
C ARG A 95 -13.55 11.96 -3.49
N GLN A 96 -12.79 13.07 -3.43
CA GLN A 96 -13.33 14.38 -3.03
C GLN A 96 -14.18 15.03 -4.12
N LEU A 97 -13.92 14.75 -5.39
CA LEU A 97 -14.70 15.26 -6.52
C LEU A 97 -15.99 14.47 -6.74
N GLU A 98 -16.01 13.19 -6.34
CA GLU A 98 -17.20 12.34 -6.33
C GLU A 98 -18.13 12.59 -5.12
N LEU A 99 -17.81 13.58 -4.27
CA LEU A 99 -18.65 14.06 -3.15
C LEU A 99 -19.81 14.96 -3.59
#